data_AF-A0A9K3PLL0-F1
#
_entry.id   AF-A0A9K3PLL0-F1
#
_cell.length_a   1.000
_cell.length_b   1.000
_cell.length_c   1.000
_cell.angle_alpha   90.00
_cell.angle_beta   90.00
_cell.angle_gamma   90.00
#
_symmetry.space_group_name_H-M   'P 1'
#
loop_
_entity.id
_entity.type
_entity.pdbx_description
1 polymer ?
#
loop_
_entity_poly.entity_id
_entity_poly.type
_entity_poly.pdbx_seq_one_letter_code
_entity_poly.pdbx_strand_id
1 'polypeptide(L)'
;MGKNRNKGTATTKGRSADNNNNNDAMATVGSDGMLYVDPARVRFQHSRIRPFFSGCGRSVEGTLEEIRTGTTQLSDLPPIQVLVGPSDENGEPWYFSLNNRRLWVLKRLRDEGFLEPFGNKIHVRVRTHKSEQERERYSVENCALEAKLVREKPHKRKGSTKMTNCSEVRNGQPETSNEIILDRNENNDESGDDATNGEKEVIDNVAVKRSHGRKGFGVLMMEDDSDNDESSSDESDDDDDGPPPANRFGALQMD
;
A
#
# COMPACT_ATOMS: atom_id res chain seq x y z
N MET A 1 16.92 63.18 52.60
CA MET A 1 17.07 62.78 51.19
C MET A 1 16.45 61.39 51.03
N GLY A 2 15.55 61.20 50.06
CA GLY A 2 14.96 59.88 49.75
C GLY A 2 13.48 60.02 49.41
N LYS A 3 13.17 60.01 48.10
CA LYS A 3 11.91 60.42 47.50
C LYS A 3 10.90 59.27 47.37
N ASN A 4 9.63 59.62 47.47
CA ASN A 4 8.45 58.91 46.95
C ASN A 4 8.64 58.30 45.54
N ARG A 5 7.94 57.19 45.26
CA ARG A 5 7.13 56.87 44.06
C ARG A 5 6.57 55.44 44.22
N ASN A 6 5.29 55.26 44.49
CA ASN A 6 4.07 55.28 43.66
C ASN A 6 3.71 53.91 43.05
N LYS A 7 2.46 53.52 43.32
CA LYS A 7 1.84 52.21 43.09
C LYS A 7 1.62 51.94 41.59
N GLY A 8 2.05 50.77 41.13
CA GLY A 8 1.70 50.22 39.82
C GLY A 8 0.37 49.49 39.86
N THR A 9 -0.48 49.80 38.88
CA THR A 9 -1.81 49.26 38.63
C THR A 9 -1.77 47.80 38.22
N ALA A 10 -2.61 46.98 38.85
CA ALA A 10 -2.86 45.59 38.47
C ALA A 10 -3.70 45.52 37.18
N THR A 11 -3.14 44.94 36.13
CA THR A 11 -3.89 44.44 34.97
C THR A 11 -3.89 42.93 34.98
N THR A 12 -5.06 42.36 35.18
CA THR A 12 -5.46 40.97 34.94
C THR A 12 -5.00 40.47 33.58
N LYS A 13 -4.15 39.44 33.55
CA LYS A 13 -3.98 38.56 32.39
C LYS A 13 -4.39 37.15 32.82
N GLY A 14 -5.61 36.78 32.45
CA GLY A 14 -6.07 35.40 32.50
C GLY A 14 -5.13 34.56 31.64
N ARG A 15 -4.49 33.56 32.26
CA ARG A 15 -3.84 32.48 31.55
C ARG A 15 -4.94 31.52 31.13
N SER A 16 -5.46 31.71 29.92
CA SER A 16 -6.14 30.62 29.22
C SER A 16 -5.14 29.50 29.06
N ALA A 17 -5.47 28.35 29.65
CA ALA A 17 -4.83 27.09 29.34
C ALA A 17 -5.27 26.70 27.93
N ASP A 18 -4.46 27.04 26.93
CA ASP A 18 -4.58 26.47 25.60
C ASP A 18 -4.14 25.01 25.69
N ASN A 19 -5.13 24.18 25.99
CA ASN A 19 -5.06 22.73 26.01
C ASN A 19 -4.92 22.28 24.55
N ASN A 20 -3.68 22.07 24.11
CA ASN A 20 -3.34 21.76 22.72
C ASN A 20 -3.70 20.29 22.40
N ASN A 21 -4.99 20.02 22.31
CA ASN A 21 -5.54 18.76 21.83
C ASN A 21 -5.48 18.75 20.30
N ASN A 22 -4.34 18.37 19.74
CA ASN A 22 -4.19 18.07 18.30
C ASN A 22 -4.88 16.74 17.93
N ASN A 23 -6.18 16.64 18.20
CA ASN A 23 -7.06 15.53 17.78
C ASN A 23 -8.14 16.00 16.80
N ASP A 24 -7.96 17.18 16.18
CA ASP A 24 -8.86 17.72 15.16
C ASP A 24 -8.54 17.13 13.77
N ALA A 25 -9.09 15.93 13.54
CA ALA A 25 -9.60 15.44 12.25
C ALA A 25 -9.83 13.92 12.32
N MET A 26 -10.35 13.41 13.43
CA MET A 26 -10.82 12.03 13.50
C MET A 26 -12.17 11.94 12.79
N ALA A 27 -12.13 11.98 11.46
CA ALA A 27 -13.28 11.79 10.58
C ALA A 27 -14.00 10.50 10.99
N THR A 28 -15.15 10.65 11.67
CA THR A 28 -16.17 9.65 12.03
C THR A 28 -15.73 8.21 11.79
N VAL A 29 -14.71 7.75 12.52
CA VAL A 29 -14.24 6.37 12.41
C VAL A 29 -15.36 5.53 13.00
N GLY A 30 -15.94 4.63 12.19
CA GLY A 30 -16.92 3.69 12.70
C GLY A 30 -16.37 2.98 13.94
N SER A 31 -17.24 2.58 14.86
CA SER A 31 -16.84 1.93 16.12
C SER A 31 -15.99 0.67 15.91
N ASP A 32 -15.98 0.14 14.68
CA ASP A 32 -15.27 -1.02 14.18
C ASP A 32 -13.88 -0.70 13.57
N GLY A 33 -13.51 0.57 13.47
CA GLY A 33 -12.27 0.98 12.82
C GLY A 33 -12.31 0.77 11.30
N MET A 34 -13.49 0.71 10.70
CA MET A 34 -13.65 0.62 9.25
C MET A 34 -14.18 1.93 8.65
N LEU A 35 -13.85 2.17 7.39
CA LEU A 35 -14.26 3.36 6.65
C LEU A 35 -14.46 3.03 5.17
N TYR A 36 -15.32 3.79 4.50
CA TYR A 36 -15.42 3.79 3.05
C TYR A 36 -14.55 4.90 2.45
N VAL A 37 -13.54 4.51 1.68
CA VAL A 37 -12.56 5.45 1.11
C VAL A 37 -12.49 5.26 -0.41
N ASP A 38 -12.31 6.34 -1.15
CA ASP A 38 -12.01 6.26 -2.57
C ASP A 38 -10.57 5.74 -2.79
N PRO A 39 -10.35 4.62 -3.51
CA PRO A 39 -9.02 4.11 -3.80
C PRO A 39 -8.06 5.15 -4.40
N ALA A 40 -8.53 6.11 -5.19
CA ALA A 40 -7.68 7.14 -5.79
C ALA A 40 -7.05 8.06 -4.74
N ARG A 41 -7.72 8.26 -3.61
CA ARG A 41 -7.24 9.06 -2.48
C ARG A 41 -6.17 8.33 -1.66
N VAL A 42 -6.08 7.01 -1.77
CA VAL A 42 -5.11 6.21 -1.03
C VAL A 42 -3.76 6.20 -1.77
N ARG A 43 -2.68 6.55 -1.06
CA ARG A 43 -1.31 6.52 -1.58
C ARG A 43 -0.65 5.15 -1.36
N PHE A 44 0.20 4.77 -2.30
CA PHE A 44 1.10 3.65 -2.19
C PHE A 44 2.30 4.01 -1.35
N GLN A 45 2.72 3.09 -0.48
CA GLN A 45 3.99 3.24 0.23
C GLN A 45 5.20 3.17 -0.72
N HIS A 46 5.07 2.43 -1.83
CA HIS A 46 6.14 2.25 -2.81
C HIS A 46 5.58 2.40 -4.23
N SER A 47 6.28 3.17 -5.08
CA SER A 47 5.92 3.37 -6.49
C SER A 47 6.14 2.15 -7.38
N ARG A 48 6.80 1.11 -6.86
CA ARG A 48 7.09 -0.15 -7.54
C ARG A 48 6.43 -1.30 -6.80
N ILE A 49 5.60 -2.05 -7.51
CA ILE A 49 4.80 -3.14 -6.94
C ILE A 49 5.26 -4.47 -7.54
N ARG A 50 5.47 -5.47 -6.68
CA ARG A 50 5.80 -6.82 -7.14
C ARG A 50 4.60 -7.48 -7.82
N PRO A 51 4.82 -8.27 -8.89
CA PRO A 51 3.74 -8.84 -9.69
C PRO A 51 2.98 -9.99 -9.03
N PHE A 52 3.46 -10.52 -7.89
CA PHE A 52 2.84 -11.65 -7.19
C PHE A 52 2.48 -11.32 -5.74
N PHE A 53 1.40 -11.91 -5.23
CA PHE A 53 1.03 -11.88 -3.81
C PHE A 53 1.92 -12.81 -2.98
N SER A 54 2.26 -12.36 -1.77
CA SER A 54 3.09 -13.14 -0.84
C SER A 54 2.24 -14.27 -0.26
N GLY A 55 2.81 -15.47 -0.13
CA GLY A 55 2.15 -16.62 0.49
C GLY A 55 1.35 -17.49 -0.49
N CYS A 56 0.54 -16.90 -1.38
CA CYS A 56 -0.27 -17.67 -2.34
C CYS A 56 0.33 -17.80 -3.74
N GLY A 57 1.33 -16.97 -4.10
CA GLY A 57 1.96 -17.02 -5.43
C GLY A 57 1.06 -16.56 -6.59
N ARG A 58 -0.18 -16.16 -6.33
CA ARG A 58 -1.09 -15.61 -7.36
C ARG A 58 -0.53 -14.29 -7.91
N SER A 59 -0.70 -14.07 -9.21
CA SER A 59 -0.31 -12.80 -9.83
C SER A 59 -1.34 -11.70 -9.55
N VAL A 60 -0.84 -10.47 -9.38
CA VAL A 60 -1.66 -9.28 -9.16
C VAL A 60 -2.56 -9.00 -10.37
N GLU A 61 -1.99 -9.12 -11.57
CA GLU A 61 -2.76 -9.01 -12.83
C GLU A 61 -3.76 -10.16 -12.99
N GLY A 62 -3.41 -11.38 -12.57
CA GLY A 62 -4.33 -12.52 -12.62
C GLY A 62 -5.55 -12.30 -11.75
N THR A 63 -5.38 -11.77 -10.53
CA THR A 63 -6.51 -11.40 -9.67
C THR A 63 -7.36 -10.27 -10.26
N LEU A 64 -6.74 -9.30 -10.96
CA LEU A 64 -7.50 -8.26 -11.66
C LEU A 64 -8.38 -8.90 -12.77
N GLU A 65 -7.80 -9.82 -13.54
CA GLU A 65 -8.54 -10.52 -14.60
C GLU A 65 -9.63 -11.44 -14.05
N GLU A 66 -9.38 -12.17 -12.97
CA GLU A 66 -10.38 -13.00 -12.28
C GLU A 66 -11.61 -12.19 -11.84
N ILE A 67 -11.41 -10.92 -11.47
CA ILE A 67 -12.51 -10.02 -11.09
C ILE A 67 -13.23 -9.50 -12.33
N ARG A 68 -12.50 -9.16 -13.40
CA ARG A 68 -13.10 -8.77 -14.69
C ARG A 68 -13.97 -9.86 -15.28
N THR A 69 -13.53 -11.12 -15.20
CA THR A 69 -14.29 -12.28 -15.69
C THR A 69 -15.42 -12.70 -14.74
N GLY A 70 -15.50 -12.10 -13.55
CA GLY A 70 -16.48 -12.46 -12.52
C GLY A 70 -16.20 -13.79 -11.82
N THR A 71 -15.01 -14.37 -12.02
CA THR A 71 -14.58 -15.59 -11.32
C THR A 71 -14.42 -15.35 -9.82
N THR A 72 -14.03 -14.13 -9.44
CA THR A 72 -13.90 -13.69 -8.04
C THR A 72 -14.64 -12.38 -7.86
N GLN A 73 -15.37 -12.22 -6.74
CA GLN A 73 -16.06 -10.97 -6.45
C GLN A 73 -15.15 -10.00 -5.70
N LEU A 74 -15.45 -8.70 -5.82
CA LEU A 74 -14.72 -7.66 -5.08
C LEU A 74 -14.78 -7.87 -3.56
N SER A 75 -15.91 -8.36 -3.05
CA SER A 75 -16.14 -8.68 -1.63
C SER A 75 -15.28 -9.84 -1.13
N ASP A 76 -14.79 -10.70 -2.02
CA ASP A 76 -13.94 -11.84 -1.66
C ASP A 76 -12.49 -11.41 -1.41
N LEU A 77 -12.10 -10.21 -1.87
CA LEU A 77 -10.80 -9.65 -1.55
C LEU A 77 -10.76 -9.23 -0.08
N PRO A 78 -9.76 -9.70 0.70
CA PRO A 78 -9.71 -9.31 2.10
C PRO A 78 -9.44 -7.80 2.22
N PRO A 79 -10.15 -7.09 3.12
CA PRO A 79 -10.07 -5.63 3.23
C PRO A 79 -8.64 -5.13 3.36
N ILE A 80 -8.33 -4.01 2.71
CA ILE A 80 -7.03 -3.37 2.86
C ILE A 80 -6.98 -2.60 4.17
N GLN A 81 -5.77 -2.45 4.70
CA GLN A 81 -5.52 -1.64 5.88
C GLN A 81 -4.83 -0.35 5.46
N VAL A 82 -5.31 0.77 5.99
CA VAL A 82 -4.81 2.12 5.70
C VAL A 82 -4.45 2.86 6.98
N LEU A 83 -3.46 3.73 6.87
CA LEU A 83 -3.12 4.73 7.89
C LEU A 83 -3.74 6.07 7.51
N VAL A 84 -4.27 6.79 8.50
CA VAL A 84 -4.75 8.17 8.32
C VAL A 84 -3.56 9.11 8.37
N GLY A 85 -3.46 9.96 7.36
CA GLY A 85 -2.43 10.97 7.16
C GLY A 85 -2.88 12.38 7.47
N PRO A 86 -2.02 13.38 7.19
CA PRO A 86 -2.41 14.78 7.24
C PRO A 86 -3.53 15.07 6.23
N SER A 87 -4.37 16.06 6.54
CA SER A 87 -5.37 16.56 5.61
C SER A 87 -4.76 17.39 4.49
N ASP A 88 -5.41 17.41 3.33
CA ASP A 88 -5.07 18.35 2.26
C ASP A 88 -5.64 19.76 2.51
N GLU A 89 -5.46 20.64 1.52
CA GLU A 89 -5.96 22.01 1.53
C GLU A 89 -7.49 22.09 1.66
N ASN A 90 -8.21 21.03 1.28
CA ASN A 90 -9.67 20.94 1.38
C ASN A 90 -10.13 20.37 2.74
N GLY A 91 -9.20 20.03 3.64
CA GLY A 91 -9.49 19.44 4.94
C GLY A 91 -9.73 17.92 4.89
N GLU A 92 -9.58 17.27 3.73
CA GLU A 92 -9.77 15.82 3.62
C GLU A 92 -8.48 15.07 3.97
N PRO A 93 -8.51 14.05 4.84
CA PRO A 93 -7.31 13.28 5.18
C PRO A 93 -6.74 12.54 3.96
N TRP A 94 -5.41 12.48 3.87
CA TRP A 94 -4.74 11.50 3.03
C TRP A 94 -4.78 10.12 3.68
N TYR A 95 -4.79 9.06 2.87
CA TYR A 95 -4.70 7.69 3.35
C TYR A 95 -3.47 7.00 2.77
N PHE A 96 -2.80 6.19 3.57
CA PHE A 96 -1.62 5.43 3.14
C PHE A 96 -1.86 3.94 3.28
N SER A 97 -1.71 3.19 2.19
CA SER A 97 -1.98 1.76 2.18
C SER A 97 -0.83 0.95 2.76
N LEU A 98 -1.16 -0.03 3.62
CA LEU A 98 -0.25 -1.07 4.07
C LEU A 98 -0.20 -2.28 3.11
N ASN A 99 -1.11 -2.34 2.13
CA ASN A 99 -1.31 -3.46 1.21
C ASN A 99 -1.24 -3.01 -0.27
N ASN A 100 -0.07 -2.51 -0.69
CA ASN A 100 0.12 -1.91 -2.03
C ASN A 100 -0.38 -2.76 -3.21
N ARG A 101 -0.19 -4.09 -3.16
CA ARG A 101 -0.62 -5.00 -4.23
C ARG A 101 -2.14 -5.01 -4.41
N ARG A 102 -2.89 -5.07 -3.31
CA ARG A 102 -4.36 -5.03 -3.35
C ARG A 102 -4.85 -3.65 -3.75
N LEU A 103 -4.25 -2.58 -3.20
CA LEU A 103 -4.58 -1.22 -3.60
C LEU A 103 -4.43 -1.02 -5.11
N TRP A 104 -3.39 -1.61 -5.72
CA TRP A 104 -3.18 -1.50 -7.16
C TRP A 104 -4.33 -2.11 -7.96
N VAL A 105 -4.80 -3.31 -7.58
CA VAL A 105 -5.98 -3.94 -8.18
C VAL A 105 -7.21 -3.05 -8.01
N LEU A 106 -7.44 -2.54 -6.80
CA LEU A 106 -8.61 -1.70 -6.49
C LEU A 106 -8.60 -0.37 -7.27
N LYS A 107 -7.43 0.26 -7.44
CA LYS A 107 -7.32 1.46 -8.30
C LYS A 107 -7.61 1.13 -9.76
N ARG A 108 -7.13 -0.01 -10.28
CA ARG A 108 -7.43 -0.43 -11.65
C ARG A 108 -8.91 -0.70 -11.87
N LEU A 109 -9.55 -1.40 -10.93
CA LEU A 109 -11.00 -1.63 -10.95
C LEU A 109 -11.80 -0.32 -10.88
N ARG A 110 -11.32 0.68 -10.12
CA ARG A 110 -11.89 2.02 -10.11
C ARG A 110 -11.79 2.69 -11.49
N ASP A 111 -10.59 2.70 -12.07
CA ASP A 111 -10.31 3.34 -13.36
C ASP A 111 -11.12 2.68 -14.50
N GLU A 112 -11.42 1.39 -14.36
CA GLU A 112 -12.24 0.61 -15.29
C GLU A 112 -13.76 0.67 -15.01
N GLY A 113 -14.19 1.43 -13.99
CA GLY A 113 -15.60 1.62 -13.66
C GLY A 113 -16.27 0.50 -12.86
N PHE A 114 -15.55 -0.56 -12.49
CA PHE A 114 -16.10 -1.67 -11.68
C PHE A 114 -16.53 -1.25 -10.27
N LEU A 115 -16.09 -0.09 -9.79
CA LEU A 115 -16.46 0.47 -8.49
C LEU A 115 -17.62 1.48 -8.55
N GLU A 116 -18.11 1.83 -9.73
CA GLU A 116 -19.24 2.78 -9.87
C GLU A 116 -20.50 2.33 -9.11
N PRO A 117 -20.90 1.03 -9.11
CA PRO A 117 -22.06 0.58 -8.32
C PRO A 117 -21.91 0.82 -6.81
N PHE A 118 -20.67 0.96 -6.33
CA PHE A 118 -20.33 1.21 -4.93
C PHE A 118 -19.98 2.69 -4.68
N GLY A 119 -20.28 3.59 -5.63
CA GLY A 119 -19.96 5.01 -5.54
C GLY A 119 -18.46 5.29 -5.52
N ASN A 120 -17.65 4.46 -6.19
CA ASN A 120 -16.19 4.55 -6.24
C ASN A 120 -15.49 4.47 -4.87
N LYS A 121 -16.13 3.83 -3.89
CA LYS A 121 -15.60 3.66 -2.54
C LYS A 121 -15.37 2.19 -2.22
N ILE A 122 -14.30 1.92 -1.46
CA ILE A 122 -13.96 0.59 -0.95
C ILE A 122 -13.99 0.58 0.58
N HIS A 123 -14.34 -0.56 1.14
CA HIS A 123 -14.32 -0.78 2.58
C HIS A 123 -12.88 -1.05 3.04
N VAL A 124 -12.36 -0.20 3.93
CA VAL A 124 -10.97 -0.27 4.40
C VAL A 124 -10.90 -0.30 5.92
N ARG A 125 -9.92 -1.02 6.45
CA ARG A 125 -9.60 -1.01 7.87
C ARG A 125 -8.65 0.14 8.18
N VAL A 126 -9.07 1.04 9.04
CA VAL A 126 -8.28 2.19 9.47
C VAL A 126 -7.43 1.80 10.67
N ARG A 127 -6.19 2.29 10.69
CA ARG A 127 -5.28 2.17 11.83
C ARG A 127 -4.58 3.50 12.07
N THR A 128 -4.28 3.79 13.32
CA THR A 128 -3.37 4.88 13.70
C THR A 128 -1.91 4.47 13.51
N HIS A 129 -1.04 5.47 13.37
CA HIS A 129 0.40 5.24 13.40
C HIS A 129 0.81 4.74 14.79
N LYS A 130 1.72 3.75 14.83
CA LYS A 130 2.23 3.18 16.08
C LYS A 130 3.38 4.00 16.67
N SER A 131 4.12 4.71 15.82
CA SER A 131 5.30 5.48 16.20
C SER A 131 5.49 6.68 15.28
N GLU A 132 6.31 7.62 15.71
CA GLU A 132 6.67 8.79 14.92
C GLU A 132 7.47 8.43 13.64
N GLN A 133 8.36 7.45 13.73
CA GLN A 133 9.07 6.92 12.55
C GLN A 133 8.10 6.35 11.51
N GLU A 134 7.00 5.73 11.95
CA GLU A 134 5.95 5.27 11.04
C GLU A 134 5.25 6.46 10.39
N ARG A 135 4.92 7.50 11.17
CA ARG A 135 4.31 8.74 10.67
C ARG A 135 5.18 9.42 9.60
N GLU A 136 6.48 9.50 9.82
CA GLU A 136 7.43 10.08 8.85
C GLU A 136 7.54 9.22 7.58
N ARG A 137 7.60 7.89 7.73
CA ARG A 137 7.64 6.96 6.59
C ARG A 137 6.37 7.04 5.73
N TYR A 138 5.21 7.22 6.36
CA TYR A 138 3.93 7.37 5.68
C TYR A 138 3.53 8.85 5.59
N SER A 139 4.36 9.62 4.88
CA SER A 139 4.09 11.02 4.55
C SER A 139 3.70 11.18 3.08
N VAL A 140 3.11 12.33 2.74
CA VAL A 140 2.72 12.70 1.37
C VAL A 140 3.94 12.75 0.43
N GLU A 141 5.10 13.12 0.96
CA GLU A 141 6.37 13.23 0.24
C GLU A 141 6.98 11.85 -0.06
N ASN A 142 6.91 10.93 0.91
CA ASN A 142 7.50 9.59 0.79
C ASN A 142 6.60 8.60 0.04
N CYS A 143 5.29 8.81 0.06
CA CYS A 143 4.31 7.91 -0.53
C CYS A 143 3.81 8.39 -1.90
N ALA A 144 3.76 7.47 -2.86
CA ALA A 144 3.39 7.76 -4.24
C ALA A 144 1.88 7.65 -4.46
N LEU A 145 1.30 8.56 -5.25
CA LEU A 145 -0.11 8.47 -5.65
C LEU A 145 -0.33 7.36 -6.70
N GLU A 146 0.65 7.15 -7.56
CA GLU A 146 0.65 6.13 -8.60
C GLU A 146 1.78 5.12 -8.40
N ALA A 147 1.55 3.89 -8.85
CA ALA A 147 2.55 2.83 -8.80
C ALA A 147 2.51 1.94 -10.04
N LYS A 148 3.68 1.42 -10.42
CA LYS A 148 3.87 0.54 -11.59
C LYS A 148 4.20 -0.88 -11.14
N LEU A 149 3.61 -1.86 -11.82
CA LEU A 149 3.97 -3.26 -11.63
C LEU A 149 5.38 -3.49 -12.19
N VAL A 150 6.25 -4.09 -11.38
CA VAL A 150 7.60 -4.42 -11.81
C VAL A 150 7.55 -5.73 -12.58
N ARG A 151 8.07 -5.73 -13.81
CA ARG A 151 8.30 -6.97 -14.55
C ARG A 151 9.49 -7.69 -13.92
N GLU A 152 9.22 -8.79 -13.24
CA GLU A 152 10.29 -9.66 -12.75
C GLU A 152 11.03 -10.26 -13.95
N LYS A 153 12.34 -10.04 -14.02
CA LYS A 153 13.17 -10.78 -14.97
C LYS A 153 13.12 -12.24 -14.54
N PRO A 154 12.93 -13.20 -15.46
CA PRO A 154 13.00 -14.61 -15.11
C PRO A 154 14.32 -14.83 -14.40
N HIS A 155 14.27 -15.26 -13.14
CA HIS A 155 15.47 -15.65 -12.43
C HIS A 155 16.08 -16.78 -13.25
N LYS A 156 17.18 -16.50 -13.95
CA LYS A 156 18.03 -17.55 -14.51
C LYS A 156 18.42 -18.40 -13.32
N ARG A 157 17.75 -19.55 -13.17
CA ARG A 157 18.17 -20.57 -12.21
C ARG A 157 19.61 -20.90 -12.60
N LYS A 158 20.59 -20.33 -11.89
CA LYS A 158 21.99 -20.78 -11.99
C LYS A 158 21.93 -22.26 -11.63
N GLY A 159 22.24 -23.10 -12.60
CA GLY A 159 22.01 -24.54 -12.55
C GLY A 159 22.49 -25.14 -11.24
N SER A 160 21.55 -25.60 -10.43
CA SER A 160 21.79 -26.55 -9.37
C SER A 160 21.19 -27.88 -9.82
N THR A 161 22.09 -28.78 -10.22
CA THR A 161 21.98 -30.24 -10.06
C THR A 161 20.81 -30.95 -10.76
N LYS A 162 21.14 -31.43 -11.97
CA LYS A 162 20.79 -32.74 -12.55
C LYS A 162 19.85 -33.59 -11.67
N MET A 163 18.56 -33.63 -12.05
CA MET A 163 17.66 -34.70 -11.64
C MET A 163 18.23 -36.02 -12.16
N THR A 164 18.81 -36.82 -11.28
CA THR A 164 18.92 -38.26 -11.49
C THR A 164 17.53 -38.87 -11.35
N ASN A 165 17.09 -39.53 -12.41
CA ASN A 165 15.96 -40.47 -12.43
C ASN A 165 15.97 -41.34 -11.17
N CYS A 166 14.84 -41.35 -10.46
CA CYS A 166 14.51 -42.41 -9.53
C CYS A 166 13.37 -43.20 -10.15
N SER A 167 13.74 -44.23 -10.91
CA SER A 167 12.85 -45.21 -11.53
C SER A 167 13.32 -46.59 -11.09
N GLU A 168 12.64 -47.20 -10.11
CA GLU A 168 12.62 -48.67 -9.90
C GLU A 168 11.44 -49.03 -8.95
N VAL A 169 10.24 -49.35 -9.47
CA VAL A 169 9.69 -50.69 -9.85
C VAL A 169 9.13 -51.51 -8.68
N ARG A 170 7.80 -51.76 -8.72
CA ARG A 170 7.02 -52.99 -8.43
C ARG A 170 5.56 -52.60 -8.11
N ASN A 171 4.48 -53.27 -8.52
CA ASN A 171 4.18 -54.32 -9.49
C ASN A 171 2.62 -54.47 -9.42
N GLY A 172 1.89 -54.57 -10.53
CA GLY A 172 0.45 -54.97 -10.48
C GLY A 172 -0.46 -54.48 -11.60
N GLN A 173 -0.33 -55.07 -12.80
CA GLN A 173 -1.43 -55.30 -13.78
C GLN A 173 -2.20 -56.59 -13.36
N PRO A 174 -3.38 -56.99 -13.91
CA PRO A 174 -3.82 -56.83 -15.30
C PRO A 174 -5.30 -56.43 -15.59
N GLU A 175 -5.48 -55.82 -16.77
CA GLU A 175 -6.55 -56.00 -17.79
C GLU A 175 -8.04 -55.72 -17.44
N THR A 176 -8.67 -54.81 -18.20
CA THR A 176 -9.70 -55.20 -19.19
C THR A 176 -9.93 -54.08 -20.21
N SER A 177 -10.06 -54.56 -21.44
CA SER A 177 -10.10 -53.91 -22.73
C SER A 177 -11.34 -53.02 -22.94
N ASN A 178 -11.17 -51.94 -23.71
CA ASN A 178 -12.08 -51.62 -24.82
C ASN A 178 -11.43 -50.55 -25.72
N GLU A 179 -10.93 -51.01 -26.86
CA GLU A 179 -10.68 -50.20 -28.04
C GLU A 179 -12.00 -49.70 -28.62
N ILE A 180 -12.09 -48.40 -28.96
CA ILE A 180 -12.79 -47.96 -30.18
C ILE A 180 -11.92 -46.89 -30.85
N ILE A 181 -11.73 -47.11 -32.15
CA ILE A 181 -10.81 -46.48 -33.10
C ILE A 181 -11.52 -45.36 -33.89
N LEU A 182 -10.78 -44.27 -34.11
CA LEU A 182 -10.72 -43.28 -35.21
C LEU A 182 -11.99 -42.83 -35.97
N ASP A 183 -12.12 -41.50 -36.14
CA ASP A 183 -12.10 -40.79 -37.44
C ASP A 183 -12.09 -39.26 -37.17
N ARG A 184 -11.06 -38.50 -37.59
CA ARG A 184 -10.89 -37.85 -38.90
C ARG A 184 -12.00 -36.83 -39.22
N ASN A 185 -11.68 -35.53 -39.11
CA ASN A 185 -12.08 -34.59 -40.16
C ASN A 185 -11.14 -33.38 -40.25
N GLU A 186 -10.43 -33.32 -41.36
CA GLU A 186 -9.72 -32.16 -41.89
C GLU A 186 -10.70 -31.28 -42.69
N ASN A 187 -10.30 -30.02 -42.92
CA ASN A 187 -10.84 -29.03 -43.86
C ASN A 187 -11.94 -28.09 -43.31
N ASN A 188 -11.58 -26.83 -43.09
CA ASN A 188 -11.84 -25.82 -44.11
C ASN A 188 -10.99 -24.55 -43.87
N ASP A 189 -10.10 -24.32 -44.82
CA ASP A 189 -9.67 -23.02 -45.30
C ASP A 189 -10.91 -22.20 -45.71
N GLU A 190 -10.98 -20.93 -45.31
CA GLU A 190 -11.43 -19.90 -46.24
C GLU A 190 -10.78 -18.54 -45.92
N SER A 191 -10.06 -18.09 -46.92
CA SER A 191 -9.42 -16.80 -47.15
C SER A 191 -10.39 -15.62 -47.05
N GLY A 192 -9.92 -14.53 -46.46
CA GLY A 192 -10.60 -13.25 -46.39
C GLY A 192 -9.59 -12.10 -46.43
N ASP A 193 -8.95 -11.97 -47.57
CA ASP A 193 -8.19 -10.81 -48.03
C ASP A 193 -9.16 -9.64 -48.28
N ASP A 194 -9.04 -8.56 -47.51
CA ASP A 194 -9.44 -7.24 -47.97
C ASP A 194 -8.40 -6.20 -47.56
N ALA A 195 -7.89 -5.53 -48.59
CA ALA A 195 -6.89 -4.49 -48.51
C ALA A 195 -7.52 -3.24 -49.13
N THR A 196 -7.70 -2.16 -48.36
CA THR A 196 -7.65 -0.81 -48.92
C THR A 196 -7.23 0.26 -47.90
N ASN A 197 -6.14 0.95 -48.27
CA ASN A 197 -5.89 2.41 -48.23
C ASN A 197 -6.10 3.20 -46.92
N GLY A 198 -5.03 3.75 -46.35
CA GLY A 198 -4.73 5.20 -46.47
C GLY A 198 -5.17 5.90 -45.17
N GLU A 199 -4.39 6.65 -44.43
CA GLU A 199 -3.61 7.81 -44.83
C GLU A 199 -2.41 8.00 -43.88
N LYS A 200 -1.32 8.53 -44.45
CA LYS A 200 -0.20 9.11 -43.72
C LYS A 200 -0.65 10.45 -43.15
N GLU A 201 -0.68 10.59 -41.83
CA GLU A 201 -0.44 11.89 -41.21
C GLU A 201 0.96 11.94 -40.61
N VAL A 202 1.76 12.76 -41.26
CA VAL A 202 3.06 13.26 -40.83
C VAL A 202 2.77 14.31 -39.76
N ILE A 203 3.22 14.10 -38.52
CA ILE A 203 3.25 15.18 -37.53
C ILE A 203 4.67 15.28 -36.98
N ASP A 204 5.18 16.49 -37.10
CA ASP A 204 6.58 16.90 -37.03
C ASP A 204 7.24 16.65 -35.67
N ASN A 205 8.44 16.09 -35.76
CA ASN A 205 9.42 16.08 -34.67
C ASN A 205 9.93 17.50 -34.42
N VAL A 206 9.30 18.24 -33.51
CA VAL A 206 9.84 19.49 -33.00
C VAL A 206 10.94 19.18 -31.99
N ALA A 207 12.16 19.06 -32.51
CA ALA A 207 13.39 19.05 -31.74
C ALA A 207 13.62 20.40 -31.05
N VAL A 208 13.17 20.54 -29.81
CA VAL A 208 13.56 21.68 -28.95
C VAL A 208 14.95 21.41 -28.38
N LYS A 209 15.98 21.84 -29.12
CA LYS A 209 17.31 22.11 -28.57
C LYS A 209 17.19 23.35 -27.66
N ARG A 210 17.21 23.16 -26.34
CA ARG A 210 17.49 24.26 -25.41
C ARG A 210 18.92 24.16 -24.90
N SER A 211 19.66 25.13 -25.40
CA SER A 211 20.98 25.65 -25.10
C SER A 211 21.49 25.45 -23.67
N HIS A 212 22.78 25.16 -23.62
CA HIS A 212 23.68 25.37 -22.50
C HIS A 212 23.64 26.84 -22.06
N GLY A 213 23.58 27.07 -20.75
CA GLY A 213 23.65 28.42 -20.21
C GLY A 213 23.99 28.45 -18.73
N ARG A 214 25.31 28.43 -18.48
CA ARG A 214 26.03 29.32 -17.54
C ARG A 214 25.72 29.27 -16.02
N LYS A 215 26.81 29.06 -15.28
CA LYS A 215 27.36 29.91 -14.19
C LYS A 215 26.36 30.28 -13.09
N GLY A 216 26.46 29.70 -11.90
CA GLY A 216 27.56 29.97 -10.97
C GLY A 216 27.13 31.11 -10.04
N PHE A 217 27.24 30.90 -8.72
CA PHE A 217 26.93 31.75 -7.54
C PHE A 217 26.17 30.83 -6.58
N GLY A 218 26.48 30.65 -5.30
CA GLY A 218 27.46 31.19 -4.37
C GLY A 218 27.10 30.49 -3.05
N VAL A 219 28.06 29.87 -2.37
CA VAL A 219 28.42 30.23 -0.99
C VAL A 219 27.26 30.84 -0.20
N LEU A 220 26.67 30.04 0.69
CA LEU A 220 26.48 30.51 2.05
C LEU A 220 26.59 29.31 3.00
N MET A 221 27.71 29.29 3.70
CA MET A 221 27.85 28.58 4.96
C MET A 221 26.89 29.19 5.96
N MET A 222 26.13 28.37 6.65
CA MET A 222 25.62 28.69 7.98
C MET A 222 25.82 27.44 8.82
N GLU A 223 26.99 27.42 9.44
CA GLU A 223 27.26 26.69 10.67
C GLU A 223 26.44 27.39 11.74
N ASP A 224 25.38 26.74 12.22
CA ASP A 224 24.77 27.10 13.50
C ASP A 224 24.97 25.89 14.42
N ASP A 225 26.10 25.95 15.11
CA ASP A 225 26.32 25.24 16.37
C ASP A 225 25.25 25.74 17.36
N SER A 226 24.30 24.88 17.67
CA SER A 226 23.44 25.05 18.84
C SER A 226 23.55 23.78 19.67
N ASP A 227 24.62 23.75 20.45
CA ASP A 227 24.70 23.03 21.70
C ASP A 227 23.46 23.38 22.53
N ASN A 228 22.58 22.41 22.75
CA ASN A 228 21.52 22.57 23.73
C ASN A 228 21.33 21.28 24.53
N ASP A 229 22.00 21.29 25.67
CA ASP A 229 21.60 20.76 26.96
C ASP A 229 21.17 19.30 27.06
N GLU A 230 22.15 18.53 27.53
CA GLU A 230 21.96 17.36 28.37
C GLU A 230 20.97 17.67 29.50
N SER A 231 19.77 17.09 29.43
CA SER A 231 18.88 16.95 30.58
C SER A 231 18.76 15.48 30.93
N SER A 232 19.58 15.08 31.90
CA SER A 232 19.40 13.86 32.68
C SER A 232 18.18 14.02 33.58
N SER A 233 17.13 13.26 33.32
CA SER A 233 16.08 12.93 34.30
C SER A 233 16.02 11.41 34.34
N ASP A 234 16.71 10.74 35.26
CA ASP A 234 16.37 10.65 36.69
C ASP A 234 15.01 9.94 36.89
N GLU A 235 15.15 8.62 37.09
CA GLU A 235 14.40 7.72 37.96
C GLU A 235 12.86 7.80 38.03
N SER A 236 12.22 6.72 37.55
CA SER A 236 11.25 5.96 38.37
C SER A 236 11.07 4.56 37.78
N ASP A 237 11.73 3.58 38.41
CA ASP A 237 11.38 2.17 38.31
C ASP A 237 10.06 1.97 39.07
N ASP A 238 8.93 1.89 38.35
CA ASP A 238 7.68 1.36 38.89
C ASP A 238 7.57 -0.12 38.46
N ASP A 239 8.06 -0.99 39.33
CA ASP A 239 7.80 -2.43 39.35
C ASP A 239 6.30 -2.70 39.53
N ASP A 240 5.53 -2.74 38.43
CA ASP A 240 4.18 -3.30 38.44
C ASP A 240 4.27 -4.82 38.31
N ASP A 241 4.52 -5.47 39.45
CA ASP A 241 4.41 -6.92 39.68
C ASP A 241 2.93 -7.36 39.64
N GLY A 242 2.33 -7.29 38.46
CA GLY A 242 1.04 -7.88 38.19
C GLY A 242 1.10 -9.41 38.34
N PRO A 243 0.26 -10.04 39.18
CA PRO A 243 0.31 -11.48 39.39
C PRO A 243 0.01 -12.24 38.08
N PRO A 244 0.75 -13.32 37.78
CA PRO A 244 0.54 -14.09 36.56
C PRO A 244 -0.86 -14.71 36.54
N PRO A 245 -1.52 -14.77 35.37
CA PRO A 245 -2.85 -15.37 35.25
C PRO A 245 -2.78 -16.86 35.61
N ALA A 246 -3.67 -17.27 36.51
CA ALA A 246 -3.81 -18.66 36.91
C ALA A 246 -4.08 -19.55 35.69
N ASN A 247 -3.14 -20.44 35.41
CA ASN A 247 -3.27 -21.50 34.42
C ASN A 247 -4.48 -22.39 34.76
N ARG A 248 -5.57 -22.18 34.04
CA ARG A 248 -6.79 -23.00 34.10
C ARG A 248 -6.59 -24.24 33.21
N PHE A 249 -5.77 -25.17 33.66
CA PHE A 249 -5.70 -26.51 33.07
C PHE A 249 -7.01 -27.25 33.42
N GLY A 250 -7.88 -27.36 32.43
CA GLY A 250 -9.04 -28.25 32.48
C GLY A 250 -8.56 -29.69 32.37
N ALA A 251 -8.70 -30.43 33.46
CA ALA A 251 -8.62 -31.88 33.45
C ALA A 251 -9.84 -32.43 32.69
N LEU A 252 -9.59 -33.01 31.52
CA LEU A 252 -10.56 -33.89 30.86
C LEU A 252 -10.45 -35.24 31.57
N GLN A 253 -11.50 -35.59 32.32
CA GLN A 253 -11.71 -36.91 32.88
C GLN A 253 -12.43 -37.73 31.79
N MET A 254 -11.77 -38.80 31.31
CA MET A 254 -12.39 -39.82 30.46
C MET A 254 -12.87 -40.94 31.38
N ASP A 255 -14.17 -41.23 31.30
CA ASP A 255 -14.79 -42.47 31.80
C ASP A 255 -14.51 -43.65 30.84
#